data_AF-A0A2T2ST88-F1
#
_entry.id   AF-A0A2T2ST88-F1
#
_cell.length_a   1.000
_cell.length_b   1.000
_cell.length_c   1.000
_cell.angle_alpha   90.00
_cell.angle_beta   90.00
_cell.angle_gamma   90.00
#
_symmetry.space_group_name_H-M   'P 1'
#
loop_
_entity.id
_entity.type
_entity.pdbx_description
1 polymer ?
#
loop_
_entity_poly.entity_id
_entity_poly.type
_entity_poly.pdbx_seq_one_letter_code
_entity_poly.pdbx_strand_id
1 'polypeptide(L)'
;MAPLPEGDGAVEDDRLVKGNLSFHDITEMVSRHAEKEAPMAWYVAFAAALSGTLLLLGLFAYVVWNGIGVWGNNQPVGWGWPIVNFVFWVGIGHAGTLISAILYLFRQHWRTAINRAAEAMTLFAVMCALIWPTFHVGRVWAIYWTLPIPNQMAMWPQFKSPLLWDVFAVSSYFVVSLLFWYVGLVPDLATLRDRAKGFWRSRILAFFSLGWTGSNRHWRNYEKAYLLLAGLATPLVLSVHSVVSFDFAVSVIP
;
A
#
# COMPACT_ATOMS: atom_id res chain seq x y z
N MET A 1 22.77 -34.94 39.26
CA MET A 1 22.53 -34.17 38.02
C MET A 1 22.38 -32.73 38.47
N ALA A 2 23.41 -31.92 38.20
CA ALA A 2 23.53 -30.56 38.74
C ALA A 2 22.40 -29.65 38.24
N PRO A 3 21.96 -28.66 39.05
CA PRO A 3 21.06 -27.62 38.57
C PRO A 3 21.75 -26.84 37.45
N LEU A 4 21.02 -26.56 36.37
CA LEU A 4 21.50 -25.73 35.27
C LEU A 4 21.81 -24.32 35.82
N PRO A 5 22.92 -23.70 35.40
CA PRO A 5 23.29 -22.37 35.87
C PRO A 5 22.25 -21.35 35.42
N GLU A 6 21.84 -20.47 36.35
CA GLU A 6 21.07 -19.26 36.08
C GLU A 6 21.88 -18.36 35.13
N GLY A 7 21.60 -18.49 33.83
CA GLY A 7 22.19 -17.69 32.77
C GLY A 7 21.41 -16.39 32.59
N ASP A 8 22.02 -15.30 33.04
CA ASP A 8 21.91 -13.92 32.56
C ASP A 8 20.52 -13.33 32.29
N GLY A 9 20.11 -12.39 33.15
CA GLY A 9 18.96 -11.48 32.95
C GLY A 9 19.07 -10.52 31.76
N ALA A 10 20.07 -10.67 30.89
CA ALA A 10 20.21 -9.89 29.65
C ALA A 10 19.38 -10.45 28.48
N VAL A 11 18.95 -11.71 28.51
CA VAL A 11 18.19 -12.34 27.41
C VAL A 11 16.70 -11.99 27.44
N GLU A 12 16.16 -11.56 28.59
CA GLU A 12 14.75 -11.16 28.68
C GLU A 12 14.44 -9.80 28.03
N ASP A 13 15.40 -8.87 28.01
CA ASP A 13 15.13 -7.49 27.55
C ASP A 13 15.11 -7.33 26.02
N ASP A 14 15.68 -8.29 25.27
CA ASP A 14 15.72 -8.28 23.80
C ASP A 14 14.56 -9.08 23.15
N ARG A 15 13.59 -9.56 23.96
CA ARG A 15 12.40 -10.26 23.43
C ARG A 15 11.45 -9.25 22.77
N LEU A 16 11.28 -9.39 21.46
CA LEU A 16 10.35 -8.57 20.66
C LEU A 16 8.89 -8.63 21.14
N VAL A 17 8.47 -9.76 21.71
CA VAL A 17 7.12 -9.96 22.26
C VAL A 17 7.21 -10.10 23.77
N LYS A 18 6.67 -9.11 24.50
CA LYS A 18 6.62 -9.08 25.96
C LYS A 18 5.35 -9.76 26.47
N GLY A 19 5.41 -10.41 27.64
CA GLY A 19 4.22 -10.92 28.35
C GLY A 19 3.89 -12.42 28.20
N ASN A 20 4.85 -13.26 27.78
CA ASN A 20 4.70 -14.74 27.72
C ASN A 20 3.38 -15.21 27.07
N LEU A 21 3.01 -14.60 25.94
CA LEU A 21 1.78 -14.89 25.20
C LEU A 21 1.86 -16.23 24.45
N SER A 22 0.78 -16.98 24.45
CA SER A 22 0.62 -18.16 23.58
C SER A 22 0.11 -17.78 22.19
N PHE A 23 0.17 -18.71 21.23
CA PHE A 23 -0.40 -18.50 19.89
C PHE A 23 -1.91 -18.23 19.92
N HIS A 24 -2.63 -18.82 20.89
CA HIS A 24 -4.05 -18.58 21.07
C HIS A 24 -4.31 -17.14 21.52
N ASP A 25 -3.52 -16.64 22.48
CA ASP A 25 -3.68 -15.28 23.02
C ASP A 25 -3.50 -14.22 21.94
N ILE A 26 -2.48 -14.37 21.09
CA ILE A 26 -2.23 -13.45 19.95
C ILE A 26 -3.43 -13.46 18.98
N THR A 27 -3.89 -14.66 18.62
CA THR A 27 -5.04 -14.82 17.71
C THR A 27 -6.29 -14.17 18.27
N GLU A 28 -6.56 -14.37 19.57
CA GLU A 28 -7.70 -13.78 20.27
C GLU A 28 -7.60 -12.25 20.32
N MET A 29 -6.43 -11.70 20.69
CA MET A 29 -6.21 -10.25 20.76
C MET A 29 -6.44 -9.56 19.43
N VAL A 30 -5.86 -10.09 18.34
CA VAL A 30 -5.98 -9.49 17.00
C VAL A 30 -7.39 -9.65 16.46
N SER A 31 -7.96 -10.86 16.54
CA SER A 31 -9.30 -11.15 15.99
C SER A 31 -10.38 -10.38 16.74
N ARG A 32 -10.26 -10.22 18.06
CA ARG A 32 -11.19 -9.42 18.88
C ARG A 32 -11.28 -7.97 18.40
N HIS A 33 -10.20 -7.39 17.86
CA HIS A 33 -10.23 -6.05 17.32
C HIS A 33 -11.13 -5.93 16.08
N ALA A 34 -11.20 -6.98 15.26
CA ALA A 34 -12.04 -7.05 14.06
C ALA A 34 -13.47 -7.56 14.33
N GLU A 35 -13.72 -8.19 15.48
CA GLU A 35 -15.02 -8.77 15.82
C GLU A 35 -15.87 -7.88 16.72
N LYS A 36 -15.24 -7.06 17.57
CA LYS A 36 -15.98 -6.12 18.43
C LYS A 36 -16.71 -5.08 17.58
N GLU A 37 -17.77 -4.53 18.14
CA GLU A 37 -18.43 -3.36 17.55
C GLU A 37 -17.47 -2.17 17.50
N ALA A 38 -17.56 -1.41 16.41
CA ALA A 38 -16.70 -0.24 16.21
C ALA A 38 -16.98 0.79 17.32
N PRO A 39 -15.95 1.28 18.02
CA PRO A 39 -16.15 2.31 19.04
C PRO A 39 -16.59 3.63 18.40
N MET A 40 -17.27 4.50 19.17
CA MET A 40 -17.72 5.81 18.66
C MET A 40 -16.60 6.65 18.04
N ALA A 41 -15.38 6.55 18.57
CA ALA A 41 -14.20 7.22 17.98
C ALA A 41 -13.95 6.81 16.52
N TRP A 42 -14.20 5.55 16.16
CA TRP A 42 -14.06 5.07 14.78
C TRP A 42 -15.11 5.72 13.87
N TYR A 43 -16.37 5.81 14.31
CA TYR A 43 -17.44 6.47 13.53
C TYR A 43 -17.17 7.96 13.34
N VAL A 44 -16.70 8.66 14.38
CA VAL A 44 -16.33 10.08 14.29
C VAL A 44 -15.16 10.28 13.32
N ALA A 45 -14.10 9.47 13.44
CA ALA A 45 -12.96 9.53 12.53
C ALA A 45 -13.37 9.20 11.08
N PHE A 46 -14.21 8.18 10.89
CA PHE A 46 -14.72 7.81 9.57
C PHE A 46 -15.58 8.91 8.96
N ALA A 47 -16.49 9.51 9.73
CA ALA A 47 -17.33 10.63 9.26
C ALA A 47 -16.48 11.85 8.87
N ALA A 48 -15.43 12.17 9.64
CA ALA A 48 -14.50 13.26 9.33
C ALA A 48 -13.66 12.95 8.08
N ALA A 49 -13.16 11.72 7.93
CA ALA A 49 -12.42 11.30 6.75
C ALA A 49 -13.32 11.29 5.50
N LEU A 50 -14.56 10.82 5.64
CA LEU A 50 -15.54 10.79 4.56
C LEU A 50 -15.95 12.19 4.13
N SER A 51 -16.17 13.13 5.07
CA SER A 51 -16.49 14.52 4.72
C SER A 51 -15.32 15.20 3.99
N GLY A 52 -14.09 14.97 4.43
CA GLY A 52 -12.88 15.42 3.71
C GLY A 52 -12.77 14.81 2.31
N THR A 53 -13.09 13.52 2.15
CA THR A 53 -13.09 12.85 0.84
C THR A 53 -14.17 13.43 -0.08
N LEU A 54 -15.37 13.67 0.42
CA LEU A 54 -16.46 14.29 -0.36
C LEU A 54 -16.12 15.72 -0.78
N LEU A 55 -15.51 16.50 0.13
CA LEU A 55 -15.00 17.84 -0.20
C LEU A 55 -13.95 17.76 -1.30
N LEU A 56 -12.98 16.85 -1.19
CA LEU A 56 -11.94 16.65 -2.19
C LEU A 56 -12.54 16.29 -3.57
N LEU A 57 -13.49 15.36 -3.62
CA LEU A 57 -14.18 14.98 -4.87
C LEU A 57 -14.97 16.15 -5.46
N GLY A 58 -15.65 16.95 -4.62
CA GLY A 58 -16.34 18.16 -5.05
C GLY A 58 -15.39 19.21 -5.63
N LEU A 59 -14.21 19.40 -5.02
CA LEU A 59 -13.17 20.29 -5.53
C LEU A 59 -12.56 19.78 -6.85
N PHE A 60 -12.36 18.47 -7.00
CA PHE A 60 -11.91 17.90 -8.28
C PHE A 60 -12.94 18.08 -9.38
N ALA A 61 -14.24 17.85 -9.10
CA ALA A 61 -15.29 18.12 -10.06
C ALA A 61 -15.31 19.60 -10.48
N TYR A 62 -15.12 20.50 -9.51
CA TYR A 62 -15.00 21.94 -9.77
C TYR A 62 -13.79 22.28 -10.66
N VAL A 63 -12.62 21.69 -10.40
CA VAL A 63 -11.39 21.90 -11.22
C VAL A 63 -11.56 21.36 -12.63
N VAL A 64 -12.15 20.16 -12.79
CA VAL A 64 -12.39 19.58 -14.12
C VAL A 64 -13.37 20.42 -14.93
N TRP A 65 -14.38 21.02 -14.28
CA TRP A 65 -15.37 21.87 -14.94
C TRP A 65 -14.84 23.27 -15.27
N ASN A 66 -14.13 23.92 -14.35
CA ASN A 66 -13.68 25.32 -14.49
C ASN A 66 -12.26 25.45 -15.05
N GLY A 67 -11.51 24.34 -15.12
CA GLY A 67 -10.13 24.29 -15.61
C GLY A 67 -9.07 24.34 -14.51
N ILE A 68 -7.85 23.91 -14.88
CA ILE A 68 -6.69 23.79 -13.97
C ILE A 68 -6.19 25.14 -13.40
N GLY A 69 -6.60 26.27 -13.99
CA GLY A 69 -6.22 27.60 -13.51
C GLY A 69 -6.69 27.91 -12.10
N VAL A 70 -7.72 27.21 -11.61
CA VAL A 70 -8.24 27.29 -10.23
C VAL A 70 -7.15 27.02 -9.18
N TRP A 71 -6.14 26.23 -9.51
CA TRP A 71 -5.04 25.93 -8.61
C TRP A 71 -4.10 27.10 -8.33
N GLY A 72 -4.16 28.16 -9.15
CA GLY A 72 -3.26 29.31 -9.02
C GLY A 72 -1.82 29.04 -9.49
N ASN A 73 -1.60 27.96 -10.26
CA ASN A 73 -0.33 27.76 -10.97
C ASN A 73 -0.17 28.91 -11.97
N ASN A 74 1.03 29.49 -12.04
CA ASN A 74 1.33 30.63 -12.91
C ASN A 74 2.44 30.26 -13.88
N GLN A 75 2.62 31.01 -14.96
CA GLN A 75 3.85 30.92 -15.74
C GLN A 75 4.90 31.83 -15.10
N PRO A 76 6.13 31.34 -14.81
CA PRO A 76 6.75 30.11 -15.32
C PRO A 76 6.55 28.83 -14.46
N VAL A 77 5.99 28.92 -13.26
CA VAL A 77 5.82 27.78 -12.32
C VAL A 77 4.53 27.00 -12.61
N GLY A 78 4.53 26.20 -13.68
CA GLY A 78 3.36 25.43 -14.13
C GLY A 78 2.99 24.26 -13.21
N TRP A 79 3.88 23.84 -12.32
CA TRP A 79 3.68 22.78 -11.33
C TRP A 79 3.69 23.37 -9.92
N GLY A 80 2.64 23.10 -9.16
CA GLY A 80 2.48 23.57 -7.79
C GLY A 80 2.11 22.42 -6.84
N TRP A 81 1.21 22.72 -5.90
CA TRP A 81 0.72 21.77 -4.90
C TRP A 81 0.31 20.38 -5.42
N PRO A 82 -0.33 20.22 -6.59
CA PRO A 82 -0.69 18.89 -7.10
C PRO A 82 0.50 17.95 -7.27
N ILE A 83 1.60 18.42 -7.87
CA ILE A 83 2.80 17.62 -8.06
C ILE A 83 3.58 17.47 -6.76
N VAL A 84 3.62 18.50 -5.91
CA VAL A 84 4.22 18.39 -4.57
C VAL A 84 3.53 17.29 -3.75
N ASN A 85 2.21 17.28 -3.74
CA ASN A 85 1.41 16.27 -3.05
C ASN A 85 1.57 14.89 -3.68
N PHE A 86 1.68 14.80 -5.01
CA PHE A 86 1.98 13.55 -5.70
C PHE A 86 3.28 12.91 -5.16
N VAL A 87 4.40 13.65 -5.23
CA VAL A 87 5.71 13.15 -4.77
C VAL A 87 5.67 12.81 -3.27
N PHE A 88 5.01 13.65 -2.48
CA PHE A 88 4.83 13.43 -1.04
C PHE A 88 4.11 12.12 -0.72
N TRP A 89 2.96 11.86 -1.36
CA TRP A 89 2.18 10.65 -1.14
C TRP A 89 2.89 9.39 -1.64
N VAL A 90 3.59 9.47 -2.78
CA VAL A 90 4.45 8.37 -3.26
C VAL A 90 5.55 8.08 -2.23
N GLY A 91 6.21 9.12 -1.72
CA GLY A 91 7.24 9.03 -0.69
C GLY A 91 6.76 8.32 0.59
N ILE A 92 5.59 8.69 1.11
CA ILE A 92 4.96 8.01 2.26
C ILE A 92 4.77 6.52 1.96
N GLY A 93 4.29 6.20 0.75
CA GLY A 93 4.04 4.83 0.34
C GLY A 93 5.28 3.93 0.44
N HIS A 94 6.47 4.46 0.12
CA HIS A 94 7.71 3.67 0.10
C HIS A 94 8.16 3.18 1.47
N ALA A 95 7.86 3.92 2.54
CA ALA A 95 8.19 3.50 3.90
C ALA A 95 7.53 2.14 4.23
N GLY A 96 6.28 1.95 3.82
CA GLY A 96 5.54 0.71 4.12
C GLY A 96 6.08 -0.52 3.38
N THR A 97 6.47 -0.35 2.12
CA THR A 97 7.10 -1.42 1.33
C THR A 97 8.54 -1.72 1.75
N LEU A 98 9.28 -0.72 2.24
CA LEU A 98 10.59 -0.94 2.83
C LEU A 98 10.47 -1.83 4.07
N ILE A 99 9.54 -1.52 4.96
CA ILE A 99 9.31 -2.30 6.19
C ILE A 99 8.86 -3.73 5.86
N SER A 100 8.05 -3.92 4.82
CA SER A 100 7.43 -5.20 4.55
C SER A 100 8.23 -6.13 3.62
N ALA A 101 8.95 -5.58 2.64
CA ALA A 101 9.77 -6.33 1.68
C ALA A 101 11.27 -6.31 2.01
N ILE A 102 11.87 -5.12 2.18
CA ILE A 102 13.33 -5.01 2.39
C ILE A 102 13.74 -5.66 3.71
N LEU A 103 13.04 -5.36 4.81
CA LEU A 103 13.32 -6.00 6.10
C LEU A 103 13.05 -7.50 6.08
N TYR A 104 12.14 -7.99 5.23
CA TYR A 104 11.93 -9.42 5.03
C TYR A 104 13.14 -10.08 4.39
N LEU A 105 13.73 -9.46 3.36
CA LEU A 105 14.95 -9.96 2.72
C LEU A 105 16.13 -10.00 3.71
N PHE A 106 16.24 -9.00 4.59
CA PHE A 106 17.23 -8.98 5.67
C PHE A 106 16.87 -9.85 6.88
N ARG A 107 15.78 -10.63 6.80
CA ARG A 107 15.29 -11.52 7.87
C ARG A 107 15.14 -10.82 9.22
N GLN A 108 14.74 -9.55 9.21
CA GLN A 108 14.48 -8.79 10.44
C GLN A 108 13.12 -9.16 11.00
N HIS A 109 13.10 -9.78 12.19
CA HIS A 109 11.90 -10.36 12.77
C HIS A 109 10.93 -9.33 13.39
N TRP A 110 11.43 -8.15 13.80
CA TRP A 110 10.62 -7.10 14.43
C TRP A 110 9.53 -6.52 13.52
N ARG A 111 9.72 -6.59 12.20
CA ARG A 111 8.72 -6.13 11.22
C ARG A 111 7.37 -6.84 11.36
N THR A 112 7.35 -8.05 11.93
CA THR A 112 6.18 -8.94 11.95
C THR A 112 4.98 -8.33 12.67
N ALA A 113 5.21 -7.42 13.63
CA ALA A 113 4.14 -6.74 14.35
C ALA A 113 3.52 -5.56 13.57
N ILE A 114 4.21 -5.04 12.54
CA ILE A 114 3.87 -3.77 11.87
C ILE A 114 3.55 -3.97 10.38
N ASN A 115 4.04 -5.06 9.76
CA ASN A 115 3.98 -5.29 8.31
C ASN A 115 2.59 -5.09 7.69
N ARG A 116 1.52 -5.63 8.28
CA ARG A 116 0.16 -5.53 7.73
C ARG A 116 -0.35 -4.09 7.68
N ALA A 117 -0.07 -3.32 8.73
CA ALA A 117 -0.45 -1.90 8.80
C ALA A 117 0.40 -1.06 7.84
N ALA A 118 1.71 -1.35 7.76
CA ALA A 118 2.64 -0.68 6.86
C ALA A 118 2.27 -0.90 5.37
N GLU A 119 1.91 -2.12 5.00
CA GLU A 119 1.49 -2.45 3.63
C GLU A 119 0.13 -1.82 3.27
N ALA A 120 -0.83 -1.79 4.21
CA ALA A 120 -2.10 -1.09 4.01
C ALA A 120 -1.88 0.42 3.85
N MET A 121 -0.99 1.01 4.65
CA MET A 121 -0.59 2.42 4.52
C MET A 121 -0.02 2.69 3.13
N THR A 122 0.85 1.82 2.60
CA THR A 122 1.35 1.96 1.23
C THR A 122 0.21 2.00 0.21
N LEU A 123 -0.74 1.08 0.29
CA LEU A 123 -1.85 1.02 -0.67
C LEU A 123 -2.66 2.31 -0.69
N PHE A 124 -3.05 2.81 0.49
CA PHE A 124 -3.84 4.04 0.56
C PHE A 124 -3.02 5.27 0.15
N ALA A 125 -1.73 5.33 0.50
CA ALA A 125 -0.84 6.41 0.07
C ALA A 125 -0.69 6.44 -1.45
N VAL A 126 -0.52 5.28 -2.09
CA VAL A 126 -0.43 5.16 -3.56
C VAL A 126 -1.76 5.51 -4.24
N MET A 127 -2.89 5.12 -3.66
CA MET A 127 -4.21 5.53 -4.15
C MET A 127 -4.37 7.05 -4.11
N CYS A 128 -3.98 7.70 -3.00
CA CYS A 128 -3.96 9.16 -2.89
C CYS A 128 -2.98 9.80 -3.89
N ALA A 129 -1.83 9.18 -4.13
CA ALA A 129 -0.84 9.66 -5.09
C ALA A 129 -1.39 9.63 -6.53
N LEU A 130 -1.98 8.51 -6.96
CA LEU A 130 -2.44 8.28 -8.34
C LEU A 130 -3.51 9.28 -8.81
N ILE A 131 -4.24 9.88 -7.85
CA ILE A 131 -5.23 10.93 -8.14
C ILE A 131 -4.53 12.15 -8.76
N TRP A 132 -3.33 12.51 -8.30
CA TRP A 132 -2.69 13.75 -8.73
C TRP A 132 -2.24 13.74 -10.20
N PRO A 133 -1.51 12.72 -10.72
CA PRO A 133 -1.26 12.55 -12.16
C PRO A 133 -2.53 12.61 -13.01
N THR A 134 -3.64 12.10 -12.46
CA THR A 134 -4.92 12.03 -13.16
C THR A 134 -5.60 13.39 -13.27
N PHE A 135 -5.59 14.18 -12.20
CA PHE A 135 -6.34 15.44 -12.12
C PHE A 135 -5.49 16.68 -12.38
N HIS A 136 -4.16 16.57 -12.46
CA HIS A 136 -3.29 17.70 -12.81
C HIS A 136 -3.20 18.06 -14.27
N VAL A 137 -3.72 17.20 -15.13
CA VAL A 137 -3.81 17.48 -16.54
C VAL A 137 -5.06 18.31 -16.83
N GLY A 138 -4.96 19.25 -17.77
CA GLY A 138 -6.10 20.07 -18.19
C GLY A 138 -7.24 19.28 -18.85
N ARG A 139 -6.94 18.07 -19.37
CA ARG A 139 -7.89 17.23 -20.10
C ARG A 139 -7.89 15.80 -19.56
N VAL A 140 -8.46 15.64 -18.36
CA VAL A 140 -8.52 14.34 -17.65
C VAL A 140 -9.17 13.24 -18.51
N TRP A 141 -10.21 13.57 -19.27
CA TRP A 141 -10.91 12.60 -20.13
C TRP A 141 -10.07 12.02 -21.26
N ALA A 142 -8.92 12.64 -21.60
CA ALA A 142 -8.02 12.18 -22.64
C ALA A 142 -6.79 11.44 -22.08
N ILE A 143 -6.73 11.21 -20.76
CA ILE A 143 -5.56 10.60 -20.12
C ILE A 143 -5.28 9.18 -20.62
N TYR A 144 -6.30 8.46 -21.09
CA TYR A 144 -6.13 7.10 -21.63
C TYR A 144 -5.19 7.03 -22.83
N TRP A 145 -4.90 8.16 -23.52
CA TRP A 145 -3.88 8.22 -24.57
C TRP A 145 -2.45 8.06 -24.07
N THR A 146 -2.20 8.17 -22.77
CA THR A 146 -0.89 7.84 -22.18
C THR A 146 -0.68 6.31 -22.14
N LEU A 147 -1.73 5.51 -22.18
CA LEU A 147 -1.61 4.06 -22.18
C LEU A 147 -1.22 3.54 -23.57
N PRO A 148 -0.35 2.51 -23.66
CA PRO A 148 0.10 1.94 -24.92
C PRO A 148 -0.97 1.00 -25.50
N ILE A 149 -2.13 1.55 -25.86
CA ILE A 149 -3.25 0.82 -26.44
C ILE A 149 -3.32 1.04 -27.95
N PRO A 150 -3.49 -0.02 -28.77
CA PRO A 150 -3.75 0.15 -30.20
C PRO A 150 -5.02 0.97 -30.42
N ASN A 151 -4.90 2.06 -31.17
CA ASN A 151 -6.02 2.93 -31.52
C ASN A 151 -6.16 3.06 -33.04
N GLN A 152 -7.26 3.62 -33.49
CA GLN A 152 -7.60 3.81 -34.91
C GLN A 152 -6.58 4.69 -35.66
N MET A 153 -5.81 5.50 -34.93
CA MET A 153 -4.84 6.43 -35.49
C MET A 153 -3.43 5.84 -35.55
N ALA A 154 -3.22 4.60 -35.08
CA ALA A 154 -1.91 3.98 -34.89
C ALA A 154 -0.92 4.87 -34.09
N MET A 155 -1.45 5.72 -33.21
CA MET A 155 -0.68 6.63 -32.36
C MET A 155 -0.27 5.96 -31.06
N TRP A 156 0.97 6.19 -30.63
CA TRP A 156 1.56 5.62 -29.42
C TRP A 156 2.07 6.72 -28.49
N PRO A 157 2.14 6.45 -27.17
CA PRO A 157 2.71 7.39 -26.22
C PRO A 157 4.24 7.53 -26.41
N GLN A 158 4.80 8.64 -25.92
CA GLN A 158 6.24 8.91 -26.02
C GLN A 158 7.02 8.25 -24.87
N PHE A 159 7.71 7.14 -25.17
CA PHE A 159 8.53 6.38 -24.22
C PHE A 159 9.79 7.07 -23.73
N LYS A 160 10.11 8.27 -24.20
CA LYS A 160 11.22 9.09 -23.66
C LYS A 160 10.78 10.05 -22.55
N SER A 161 9.48 10.17 -22.28
CA SER A 161 8.96 11.11 -21.29
C SER A 161 8.96 10.49 -19.89
N PRO A 162 9.62 11.11 -18.90
CA PRO A 162 9.58 10.67 -17.50
C PRO A 162 8.14 10.57 -16.94
N LEU A 163 7.26 11.51 -17.29
CA LEU A 163 5.84 11.47 -16.91
C LEU A 163 5.09 10.21 -17.38
N LEU A 164 5.51 9.62 -18.51
CA LEU A 164 4.94 8.35 -18.96
C LEU A 164 5.49 7.18 -18.14
N TRP A 165 6.79 7.22 -17.81
CA TRP A 165 7.40 6.23 -16.92
C TRP A 165 6.71 6.22 -15.57
N ASP A 166 6.30 7.38 -15.07
CA ASP A 166 5.50 7.55 -13.86
C ASP A 166 4.18 6.78 -13.90
N VAL A 167 3.44 6.85 -15.02
CA VAL A 167 2.21 6.05 -15.21
C VAL A 167 2.49 4.56 -15.03
N PHE A 168 3.55 4.04 -15.61
CA PHE A 168 3.92 2.63 -15.47
C PHE A 168 4.46 2.29 -14.09
N ALA A 169 5.31 3.15 -13.52
CA ALA A 169 5.93 2.97 -12.22
C ALA A 169 4.87 2.91 -11.13
N VAL A 170 4.01 3.92 -11.04
CA VAL A 170 2.98 3.98 -9.98
C VAL A 170 1.90 2.91 -10.20
N SER A 171 1.50 2.61 -11.44
CA SER A 171 0.52 1.55 -11.71
C SER A 171 1.06 0.17 -11.36
N SER A 172 2.29 -0.16 -11.77
CA SER A 172 2.91 -1.44 -11.42
C SER A 172 3.18 -1.53 -9.91
N TYR A 173 3.58 -0.43 -9.28
CA TYR A 173 3.74 -0.34 -7.84
C TYR A 173 2.46 -0.61 -7.07
N PHE A 174 1.35 -0.01 -7.50
CA PHE A 174 0.03 -0.27 -6.92
C PHE A 174 -0.34 -1.76 -7.04
N VAL A 175 -0.21 -2.34 -8.24
CA VAL A 175 -0.57 -3.75 -8.48
C VAL A 175 0.30 -4.70 -7.66
N VAL A 176 1.62 -4.51 -7.66
CA VAL A 176 2.54 -5.36 -6.89
C VAL A 176 2.29 -5.22 -5.40
N SER A 177 2.09 -3.99 -4.90
CA SER A 177 1.75 -3.76 -3.49
C SER A 177 0.42 -4.40 -3.10
N LEU A 178 -0.58 -4.32 -3.99
CA LEU A 178 -1.91 -4.91 -3.76
C LEU A 178 -1.82 -6.44 -3.68
N LEU A 179 -1.10 -7.05 -4.62
CA LEU A 179 -0.87 -8.49 -4.62
C LEU A 179 -0.06 -8.92 -3.39
N PHE A 180 0.98 -8.19 -3.03
CA PHE A 180 1.82 -8.51 -1.88
C PHE A 180 1.05 -8.44 -0.56
N TRP A 181 0.27 -7.37 -0.38
CA TRP A 181 -0.60 -7.21 0.78
C TRP A 181 -1.69 -8.27 0.83
N TYR A 182 -2.39 -8.49 -0.29
CA TYR A 182 -3.48 -9.45 -0.36
C TYR A 182 -3.01 -10.88 -0.12
N VAL A 183 -1.90 -11.30 -0.75
CA VAL A 183 -1.31 -12.63 -0.52
C VAL A 183 -0.99 -12.82 0.96
N GLY A 184 -0.36 -11.82 1.59
CA GLY A 184 -0.07 -11.88 3.02
C GLY A 184 -1.30 -11.91 3.93
N LEU A 185 -2.46 -11.43 3.47
CA LEU A 185 -3.73 -11.49 4.20
C LEU A 185 -4.49 -12.81 4.04
N VAL A 186 -4.17 -13.64 3.05
CA VAL A 186 -4.92 -14.89 2.79
C VAL A 186 -5.02 -15.78 4.04
N PRO A 187 -3.95 -16.04 4.81
CA PRO A 187 -4.03 -16.82 6.06
C PRO A 187 -4.80 -16.11 7.18
N ASP A 188 -4.68 -14.78 7.27
CA ASP A 188 -5.38 -13.97 8.29
C ASP A 188 -6.90 -14.00 8.07
N LEU A 189 -7.32 -13.88 6.80
CA LEU A 189 -8.72 -13.97 6.40
C LEU A 189 -9.30 -15.37 6.65
N ALA A 190 -8.49 -16.43 6.52
CA ALA A 190 -8.90 -17.78 6.88
C ALA A 190 -9.15 -17.91 8.39
N THR A 191 -8.27 -17.32 9.21
CA THR A 191 -8.43 -17.30 10.66
C THR A 191 -9.71 -16.56 11.06
N LEU A 192 -9.99 -15.41 10.45
CA LEU A 192 -11.22 -14.66 10.68
C LEU A 192 -12.47 -15.39 10.15
N ARG A 193 -12.37 -16.11 9.03
CA ARG A 193 -13.47 -16.93 8.47
C ARG A 193 -13.92 -17.99 9.48
N ASP A 194 -12.95 -18.69 10.07
CA ASP A 194 -13.22 -19.82 10.97
C ASP A 194 -13.81 -19.35 12.33
N ARG A 195 -13.60 -18.08 12.70
CA ARG A 195 -14.22 -17.45 13.89
C ARG A 195 -15.49 -16.65 13.59
N ALA A 196 -15.77 -16.34 12.33
CA ALA A 196 -16.86 -15.45 11.94
C ALA A 196 -18.24 -15.99 12.34
N LYS A 197 -18.96 -15.20 13.14
CA LYS A 197 -20.38 -15.44 13.43
C LYS A 197 -21.23 -14.79 12.33
N GLY A 198 -22.18 -15.55 11.79
CA GLY A 198 -23.12 -15.09 10.77
C GLY A 198 -22.79 -15.56 9.35
N PHE A 199 -23.84 -15.95 8.61
CA PHE A 199 -23.73 -16.57 7.29
C PHE A 199 -22.96 -15.71 6.28
N TRP A 200 -23.33 -14.42 6.17
CA TRP A 200 -22.72 -13.52 5.19
C TRP A 200 -21.26 -13.19 5.48
N ARG A 201 -20.93 -12.89 6.75
CA ARG A 201 -19.55 -12.58 7.17
C ARG A 201 -18.62 -13.76 6.87
N SER A 202 -19.03 -14.98 7.25
CA SER A 202 -18.27 -16.19 6.98
C SER A 202 -18.11 -16.44 5.47
N ARG A 203 -19.16 -16.24 4.67
CA ARG A 203 -19.10 -16.49 3.22
C ARG A 203 -18.18 -15.52 2.47
N ILE A 204 -18.19 -14.23 2.85
CA ILE A 204 -17.30 -13.21 2.27
C ILE A 204 -15.84 -13.52 2.63
N LEU A 205 -15.54 -13.82 3.90
CA LEU A 205 -14.20 -14.21 4.33
C LEU A 205 -13.74 -15.55 3.71
N ALA A 206 -14.67 -16.48 3.48
CA ALA A 206 -14.40 -17.72 2.76
C ALA A 206 -14.02 -17.49 1.30
N PHE A 207 -14.67 -16.54 0.63
CA PHE A 207 -14.33 -16.16 -0.73
C PHE A 207 -12.91 -15.57 -0.80
N PHE A 208 -12.60 -14.59 0.07
CA PHE A 208 -11.30 -13.93 0.04
C PHE A 208 -10.15 -14.77 0.62
N SER A 209 -10.43 -15.79 1.44
CA SER A 209 -9.41 -16.73 1.91
C SER A 209 -9.04 -17.82 0.89
N LEU A 210 -9.67 -17.84 -0.31
CA LEU A 210 -9.33 -18.74 -1.42
C LEU A 210 -9.27 -20.23 -1.04
N GLY A 211 -10.08 -20.65 -0.05
CA GLY A 211 -10.06 -22.03 0.45
C GLY A 211 -8.79 -22.39 1.24
N TRP A 212 -8.12 -21.42 1.87
CA TRP A 212 -6.95 -21.69 2.69
C TRP A 212 -7.28 -22.61 3.88
N THR A 213 -6.53 -23.71 3.96
CA THR A 213 -6.65 -24.77 4.99
C THR A 213 -5.42 -24.89 5.88
N GLY A 214 -4.38 -24.08 5.67
CA GLY A 214 -3.12 -24.19 6.42
C GLY A 214 -2.30 -25.46 6.15
N SER A 215 -2.55 -26.16 5.03
CA SER A 215 -1.77 -27.35 4.67
C SER A 215 -0.28 -27.05 4.48
N ASN A 216 0.60 -28.03 4.73
CA ASN A 216 2.05 -27.87 4.52
C ASN A 216 2.40 -27.44 3.07
N ARG A 217 1.64 -27.94 2.08
CA ARG A 217 1.82 -27.55 0.68
C ARG A 217 1.50 -26.07 0.46
N HIS A 218 0.47 -25.54 1.13
CA HIS A 218 0.11 -24.12 1.05
C HIS A 218 1.19 -23.24 1.67
N TRP A 219 1.66 -23.57 2.87
CA TRP A 219 2.72 -22.82 3.54
C TRP A 219 4.02 -22.76 2.73
N ARG A 220 4.49 -23.90 2.21
CA ARG A 220 5.69 -23.94 1.38
C ARG A 220 5.59 -23.07 0.13
N ASN A 221 4.42 -23.02 -0.50
CA ASN A 221 4.20 -22.19 -1.69
C ASN A 221 4.04 -20.71 -1.32
N TYR A 222 3.36 -20.42 -0.21
CA TYR A 222 3.16 -19.07 0.31
C TYR A 222 4.49 -18.41 0.67
N GLU A 223 5.37 -19.09 1.40
CA GLU A 223 6.70 -18.55 1.75
C GLU A 223 7.54 -18.24 0.50
N LYS A 224 7.52 -19.13 -0.49
CA LYS A 224 8.20 -18.89 -1.78
C LYS A 224 7.60 -17.70 -2.53
N ALA A 225 6.27 -17.61 -2.61
CA ALA A 225 5.59 -16.50 -3.26
C ALA A 225 5.88 -15.17 -2.56
N TYR A 226 5.83 -15.14 -1.22
CA TYR A 226 6.15 -13.96 -0.43
C TYR A 226 7.61 -13.52 -0.63
N LEU A 227 8.55 -14.46 -0.67
CA LEU A 227 9.96 -14.18 -0.97
C LEU A 227 10.18 -13.62 -2.37
N LEU A 228 9.53 -14.19 -3.38
CA LEU A 228 9.60 -13.68 -4.75
C LEU A 228 9.01 -12.27 -4.84
N LEU A 229 7.85 -12.03 -4.24
CA LEU A 229 7.22 -10.72 -4.23
C LEU A 229 8.06 -9.68 -3.47
N ALA A 230 8.68 -10.04 -2.33
CA ALA A 230 9.60 -9.16 -1.62
C ALA A 230 10.85 -8.84 -2.46
N GLY A 231 11.39 -9.84 -3.16
CA GLY A 231 12.50 -9.69 -4.08
C GLY A 231 12.18 -8.81 -5.30
N LEU A 232 10.94 -8.84 -5.80
CA LEU A 232 10.47 -7.99 -6.89
C LEU A 232 10.10 -6.57 -6.42
N ALA A 233 9.46 -6.44 -5.27
CA ALA A 233 9.03 -5.16 -4.71
C ALA A 233 10.22 -4.28 -4.33
N THR A 234 11.33 -4.86 -3.86
CA THR A 234 12.52 -4.10 -3.45
C THR A 234 13.13 -3.24 -4.57
N PRO A 235 13.54 -3.79 -5.73
CA PRO A 235 14.05 -2.99 -6.84
C PRO A 235 12.96 -2.07 -7.41
N LEU A 236 11.69 -2.49 -7.36
CA LEU A 236 10.58 -1.69 -7.84
C LEU A 236 10.36 -0.44 -6.97
N VAL A 237 10.47 -0.52 -5.65
CA VAL A 237 10.36 0.63 -4.75
C VAL A 237 11.47 1.65 -5.03
N LEU A 238 12.71 1.17 -5.21
CA LEU A 238 13.84 2.02 -5.56
C LEU A 238 13.65 2.67 -6.94
N SER A 239 13.18 1.90 -7.93
CA SER A 239 12.96 2.43 -9.27
C SER A 239 11.81 3.43 -9.32
N VAL A 240 10.69 3.20 -8.64
CA VAL A 240 9.51 4.09 -8.67
C VAL A 240 9.86 5.48 -8.18
N HIS A 241 10.51 5.61 -7.01
CA HIS A 241 10.88 6.95 -6.51
C HIS A 241 11.98 7.60 -7.35
N SER A 242 12.86 6.80 -7.96
CA SER A 242 13.86 7.31 -8.90
C SER A 242 13.22 7.83 -10.18
N VAL A 243 12.18 7.15 -10.71
CA VAL A 243 11.43 7.60 -11.89
C VAL A 243 10.71 8.91 -11.61
N VAL A 244 10.02 9.02 -10.47
CA VAL A 244 9.43 10.29 -10.01
C VAL A 244 10.50 11.38 -9.84
N SER A 245 11.71 11.03 -9.42
CA SER A 245 12.83 11.98 -9.35
C SER A 245 13.35 12.41 -10.73
N PHE A 246 13.28 11.52 -11.74
CA PHE A 246 13.69 11.83 -13.11
C PHE A 246 12.78 12.85 -13.80
N ASP A 247 11.53 13.01 -13.36
CA ASP A 247 10.68 14.13 -13.81
C ASP A 247 11.34 15.49 -13.59
N PHE A 248 12.12 15.62 -12.52
CA PHE A 248 12.85 16.83 -12.20
C PHE A 248 14.28 16.80 -12.75
N ALA A 249 15.00 15.69 -12.57
CA ALA A 249 16.42 15.59 -12.88
C ALA A 249 16.75 15.57 -14.39
N VAL A 250 15.82 15.15 -15.24
CA VAL A 250 15.98 15.19 -16.72
C VAL A 250 15.72 16.59 -17.28
N SER A 251 15.20 17.51 -16.44
CA SER A 251 15.03 18.91 -16.80
C SER A 251 16.38 19.61 -16.98
N VAL A 252 16.38 20.72 -17.71
CA VAL A 252 17.53 21.62 -17.88
C VAL A 252 17.57 22.73 -16.83
N ILE A 253 16.60 22.75 -15.92
CA ILE A 253 16.49 23.73 -14.84
C ILE A 253 17.57 23.41 -13.79
N PRO A 254 18.37 24.40 -13.35
CA PRO A 254 19.45 24.21 -12.38
C PRO A 254 18.95 23.84 -10.98
#